data_AF-A0A7R8CZQ7-F1
#
_entry.id   AF-A0A7R8CZQ7-F1
#
_cell.length_a   1.000
_cell.length_b   1.000
_cell.length_c   1.000
_cell.angle_alpha   90.00
_cell.angle_beta   90.00
_cell.angle_gamma   90.00
#
_symmetry.space_group_name_H-M   'P 1'
#
loop_
_entity.id
_entity.type
_entity.pdbx_description
1 polymer ?
#
loop_
_entity_poly.entity_id
_entity_poly.type
_entity_poly.pdbx_seq_one_letter_code
_entity_poly.pdbx_strand_id
1 'polypeptide(L)'
;MENIISYAADGTPVMMGKKKGCLKLMKDENPEMILVHCVIHRDNKVAKNITHPLNEVLRLVIKCINTIKANTKCEPLLEQFCENADYVRLLLHTDVLWHSKGNCLKRFMVLYDILSVFLSDNPKMNNLQALDGKSFVSYLTDIFEKWNMLNKQLQGSNKTLVDGEKYIRVCYIYGGMSRKHFSQTFGPVSLAKKM
;
A
#
# COMPACT_ATOMS: atom_id res chain seq x y z
N MET A 1 7.46 -5.81 -33.90
CA MET A 1 7.71 -6.12 -32.47
C MET A 1 7.84 -7.63 -32.17
N GLU A 2 8.19 -8.48 -33.15
CA GLU A 2 8.12 -9.95 -33.01
C GLU A 2 9.11 -10.53 -31.98
N ASN A 3 10.22 -9.83 -31.68
CA ASN A 3 11.22 -10.27 -30.70
C ASN A 3 10.90 -9.87 -29.25
N ILE A 4 9.75 -9.24 -28.98
CA ILE A 4 9.33 -8.85 -27.62
C ILE A 4 8.46 -9.96 -27.03
N ILE A 5 9.00 -10.69 -26.06
CA ILE A 5 8.31 -11.83 -25.43
C ILE A 5 7.28 -11.35 -24.39
N SER A 6 7.57 -10.23 -23.70
CA SER A 6 6.72 -9.73 -22.62
C SER A 6 6.76 -8.22 -22.45
N TYR A 7 5.67 -7.68 -21.91
CA TYR A 7 5.49 -6.27 -21.61
C TYR A 7 5.10 -6.09 -20.13
N ALA A 8 5.86 -5.29 -19.40
CA ALA A 8 5.57 -4.98 -18.00
C ALA A 8 4.76 -3.68 -17.88
N ALA A 9 3.61 -3.70 -17.21
CA ALA A 9 2.76 -2.53 -17.04
C ALA A 9 2.27 -2.33 -15.60
N ASP A 10 2.14 -1.07 -15.20
CA ASP A 10 1.63 -0.66 -13.90
C ASP A 10 0.10 -0.69 -13.79
N GLY A 11 -0.62 -1.06 -14.86
CA GLY A 11 -2.08 -1.16 -14.82
C GLY A 11 -2.82 0.16 -15.06
N THR A 12 -2.12 1.26 -15.37
CA THR A 12 -2.76 2.56 -15.66
C THR A 12 -3.65 2.49 -16.90
N PRO A 13 -4.73 3.29 -16.99
CA PRO A 13 -5.64 3.29 -18.15
C PRO A 13 -4.95 3.59 -19.48
N VAL A 14 -3.88 4.40 -19.47
CA VAL A 14 -3.08 4.72 -20.65
C VAL A 14 -2.33 3.48 -21.16
N MET A 15 -1.83 2.63 -20.26
CA MET A 15 -1.12 1.40 -20.63
C MET A 15 -2.10 0.27 -20.97
N MET A 16 -3.20 0.15 -20.22
CA MET A 16 -4.16 -0.97 -20.28
C MET A 16 -5.41 -0.72 -21.13
N GLY A 17 -5.52 0.45 -21.77
CA GLY A 17 -6.71 0.86 -22.50
C GLY A 17 -7.10 -0.11 -23.62
N LYS A 18 -8.37 -0.57 -23.63
CA LYS A 18 -8.85 -1.58 -24.59
C LYS A 18 -8.86 -1.12 -26.05
N LYS A 19 -8.96 0.19 -26.29
CA LYS A 19 -9.08 0.78 -27.65
C LYS A 19 -7.82 1.51 -28.12
N LYS A 20 -7.14 2.21 -27.22
CA LYS A 20 -5.98 3.07 -27.52
C LYS A 20 -4.85 2.92 -26.50
N GLY A 21 -4.85 1.85 -25.70
CA GLY A 21 -3.81 1.62 -24.71
C GLY A 21 -2.54 1.10 -25.34
N CYS A 22 -1.39 1.39 -24.73
CA CYS A 22 -0.09 0.90 -25.20
C CYS A 22 -0.07 -0.63 -25.37
N LEU A 23 -0.61 -1.38 -24.40
CA LEU A 23 -0.75 -2.84 -24.49
C LEU A 23 -1.54 -3.28 -25.73
N LYS A 24 -2.63 -2.58 -26.07
CA LYS A 24 -3.47 -2.91 -27.23
C LYS A 24 -2.67 -2.75 -28.52
N LEU A 25 -1.99 -1.62 -28.67
CA LEU A 25 -1.15 -1.35 -29.85
C LEU A 25 -0.05 -2.40 -30.01
N MET A 26 0.63 -2.75 -28.91
CA MET A 26 1.70 -3.77 -28.95
C MET A 26 1.14 -5.18 -29.21
N LYS A 27 -0.04 -5.53 -28.69
CA LYS A 27 -0.71 -6.81 -28.95
C LYS A 27 -1.24 -6.94 -30.37
N ASP A 28 -1.59 -5.83 -31.03
CA ASP A 28 -2.02 -5.83 -32.43
C ASP A 28 -0.86 -6.17 -33.37
N GLU A 29 0.38 -5.79 -33.00
CA GLU A 29 1.60 -6.19 -33.72
C GLU A 29 2.18 -7.54 -33.28
N ASN A 30 1.99 -7.92 -32.02
CA ASN A 30 2.46 -9.19 -31.46
C ASN A 30 1.40 -9.82 -30.55
N PRO A 31 0.49 -10.64 -31.11
CA PRO A 31 -0.59 -11.28 -30.36
C PRO A 31 -0.11 -12.21 -29.23
N GLU A 32 1.09 -12.78 -29.35
CA GLU A 32 1.66 -13.73 -28.38
C GLU A 32 2.37 -13.05 -27.20
N MET A 33 2.62 -11.74 -27.27
CA MET A 33 3.33 -10.99 -26.22
C MET A 33 2.65 -11.13 -24.85
N ILE A 34 3.38 -11.54 -23.82
CA ILE A 34 2.83 -11.75 -22.48
C ILE A 34 2.77 -10.44 -21.70
N LEU A 35 1.61 -10.12 -21.14
CA LEU A 35 1.50 -9.01 -20.19
C LEU A 35 1.94 -9.46 -18.80
N VAL A 36 2.90 -8.74 -18.24
CA VAL A 36 3.33 -8.87 -16.85
C VAL A 36 2.86 -7.63 -16.09
N HIS A 37 2.01 -7.83 -15.08
CA HIS A 37 1.61 -6.72 -14.22
C HIS A 37 2.68 -6.43 -13.17
N CYS A 38 2.89 -5.15 -12.88
CA CYS A 38 3.74 -4.73 -11.77
C CYS A 38 3.16 -5.26 -10.44
N VAL A 39 3.91 -6.17 -9.78
CA VAL A 39 3.53 -6.82 -8.53
C VAL A 39 3.24 -5.78 -7.44
N ILE A 40 4.09 -4.75 -7.35
CA ILE A 40 3.95 -3.64 -6.38
C ILE A 40 2.62 -2.90 -6.57
N HIS A 41 2.23 -2.63 -7.82
CA HIS A 41 0.96 -1.94 -8.09
C HIS A 41 -0.24 -2.81 -7.75
N ARG A 42 -0.16 -4.11 -8.04
CA ARG A 42 -1.23 -5.06 -7.73
C ARG A 42 -1.40 -5.27 -6.23
N ASP A 43 -0.31 -5.35 -5.49
CA ASP A 43 -0.32 -5.44 -4.03
C ASP A 43 -0.88 -4.17 -3.39
N ASN A 44 -0.52 -2.99 -3.88
CA ASN A 44 -1.11 -1.74 -3.41
C ASN A 44 -2.64 -1.71 -3.62
N LYS A 45 -3.13 -2.32 -4.71
CA LYS A 45 -4.57 -2.45 -4.98
C LYS A 45 -5.25 -3.44 -4.03
N VAL A 46 -4.61 -4.57 -3.75
CA VAL A 46 -5.09 -5.57 -2.79
C VAL A 46 -5.12 -5.02 -1.37
N ALA A 47 -4.08 -4.29 -0.97
CA ALA A 47 -3.98 -3.67 0.35
C ALA A 47 -5.07 -2.61 0.59
N LYS A 48 -5.78 -2.14 -0.45
CA LYS A 48 -6.99 -1.31 -0.26
C LYS A 48 -8.12 -2.10 0.43
N ASN A 49 -8.08 -3.43 0.39
CA ASN A 49 -9.08 -4.34 0.95
C ASN A 49 -8.70 -4.87 2.36
N ILE A 50 -7.94 -4.08 3.14
CA ILE A 50 -7.73 -4.34 4.57
C ILE A 50 -9.08 -4.51 5.28
N THR A 51 -9.16 -5.41 6.27
CA THR A 51 -10.39 -5.69 7.02
C THR A 51 -11.02 -4.42 7.61
N HIS A 52 -12.34 -4.41 7.75
CA HIS A 52 -13.09 -3.24 8.23
C HIS A 52 -12.52 -2.63 9.54
N PRO A 53 -12.16 -3.43 10.57
CA PRO A 53 -11.61 -2.89 11.83
C PRO A 53 -10.26 -2.18 11.65
N LEU A 54 -9.37 -2.76 10.84
CA LEU A 54 -8.05 -2.19 10.57
C LEU A 54 -8.14 -0.90 9.72
N ASN A 55 -9.10 -0.85 8.80
CA ASN A 55 -9.35 0.34 8.01
C ASN A 55 -9.91 1.49 8.87
N GLU A 56 -10.79 1.17 9.81
CA GLU A 56 -11.32 2.13 10.78
C GLU A 56 -10.22 2.72 11.66
N VAL A 57 -9.34 1.89 12.22
CA VAL A 57 -8.18 2.33 13.00
C VAL A 57 -7.28 3.25 12.17
N LEU A 58 -6.96 2.86 10.92
CA LEU A 58 -6.15 3.69 10.02
C LEU A 58 -6.79 5.06 9.77
N ARG A 59 -8.12 5.12 9.58
CA ARG A 59 -8.86 6.38 9.43
C ARG A 59 -8.83 7.24 10.68
N LEU A 60 -8.93 6.63 11.87
CA LEU A 60 -8.85 7.35 13.14
C LEU A 60 -7.46 7.98 13.33
N VAL A 61 -6.39 7.23 13.07
CA VAL A 61 -5.01 7.73 13.10
C VAL A 61 -4.84 8.94 12.18
N ILE A 62 -5.29 8.85 10.92
CA ILE A 62 -5.20 9.96 9.97
C ILE A 62 -5.95 11.21 10.49
N LYS A 63 -7.12 11.03 11.10
CA LYS A 63 -7.89 12.15 11.68
C LYS A 63 -7.21 12.77 12.90
N CYS A 64 -6.58 11.96 13.76
CA CYS A 64 -5.78 12.47 14.87
C CYS A 64 -4.61 13.32 14.36
N ILE A 65 -3.88 12.82 13.35
CA ILE A 65 -2.78 13.56 12.72
C ILE A 65 -3.27 14.86 12.10
N ASN A 66 -4.38 14.85 11.38
CA ASN A 66 -4.95 16.06 10.80
C ASN A 66 -5.36 17.08 11.87
N THR A 67 -5.82 16.63 13.04
CA THR A 67 -6.13 17.52 14.18
C THR A 67 -4.85 18.20 14.67
N ILE A 68 -3.77 17.45 14.82
CA ILE A 68 -2.47 17.99 15.26
C ILE A 68 -2.00 19.07 14.26
N LYS A 69 -2.10 18.81 12.95
CA LYS A 69 -1.73 19.77 11.91
C LYS A 69 -2.56 21.05 11.91
N ALA A 70 -3.86 20.93 12.19
CA ALA A 70 -4.76 22.07 12.21
C ALA A 70 -4.54 22.97 13.44
N ASN A 71 -3.83 22.47 14.46
CA ASN A 71 -3.57 23.19 15.68
C ASN A 71 -2.20 23.89 15.61
N THR A 72 -2.22 25.23 15.54
CA THR A 72 -1.02 26.08 15.43
C THR A 72 -0.11 26.04 16.65
N LYS A 73 -0.59 25.55 17.81
CA LYS A 73 0.22 25.43 19.04
C LYS A 73 1.05 24.14 19.09
N CYS A 74 0.95 23.29 18.07
CA CYS A 74 1.58 21.98 18.02
C CYS A 74 2.95 21.97 17.35
N GLU A 75 3.64 23.10 17.17
CA GLU A 75 4.90 23.18 16.41
C GLU A 75 5.92 22.08 16.77
N PRO A 76 6.23 21.78 18.05
CA PRO A 76 7.19 20.73 18.39
C PRO A 76 6.74 19.30 18.01
N LEU A 77 5.44 19.00 18.18
CA LEU A 77 4.86 17.71 17.77
C LEU A 77 4.79 17.62 16.24
N LEU A 78 4.49 18.75 15.59
CA LEU A 78 4.42 18.87 14.15
C LEU A 78 5.80 18.67 13.54
N GLU A 79 6.86 19.24 14.11
CA GLU A 79 8.25 18.99 13.71
C GLU A 79 8.59 17.50 13.76
N GLN A 80 8.23 16.82 14.85
CA GLN A 80 8.43 15.36 14.96
C GLN A 80 7.67 14.55 13.90
N PHE A 81 6.58 15.08 13.33
CA PHE A 81 5.87 14.50 12.19
C PHE A 81 6.37 15.01 10.82
N CYS A 82 7.01 16.18 10.76
CA CYS A 82 7.34 16.95 9.55
C CYS A 82 8.82 17.01 9.19
N GLU A 83 9.74 16.40 9.96
CA GLU A 83 11.16 16.21 9.59
C GLU A 83 11.36 15.63 8.17
N ASN A 84 10.31 15.06 7.56
CA ASN A 84 10.26 14.79 6.12
C ASN A 84 9.02 15.47 5.50
N ALA A 85 9.15 16.74 5.12
CA ALA A 85 8.06 17.65 4.71
C ALA A 85 7.15 17.14 3.56
N ASP A 86 7.61 16.18 2.75
CA ASP A 86 6.80 15.57 1.68
C ASP A 86 5.70 14.62 2.20
N TYR A 87 5.84 14.07 3.41
CA TYR A 87 5.05 12.90 3.86
C TYR A 87 3.58 13.20 4.13
N VAL A 88 3.26 14.39 4.65
CA VAL A 88 1.89 14.67 5.11
C VAL A 88 1.02 15.28 4.01
N ARG A 89 1.63 15.80 2.93
CA ARG A 89 0.92 16.19 1.71
C ARG A 89 0.59 14.96 0.86
N LEU A 90 1.45 13.93 0.89
CA LEU A 90 1.27 12.63 0.23
C LEU A 90 0.17 11.76 0.83
N LEU A 91 -0.03 11.80 2.16
CA LEU A 91 -1.11 11.04 2.84
C LEU A 91 -2.52 11.45 2.43
N LEU A 92 -2.71 12.70 1.99
CA LEU A 92 -4.03 13.29 1.75
C LEU A 92 -4.41 13.39 0.27
N HIS A 93 -3.44 13.47 -0.65
CA HIS A 93 -3.74 13.89 -2.02
C HIS A 93 -3.41 12.89 -3.12
N THR A 94 -2.77 11.78 -2.79
CA THR A 94 -2.45 10.78 -3.81
C THR A 94 -2.73 9.38 -3.29
N ASP A 95 -3.23 8.54 -4.19
CA ASP A 95 -3.27 7.08 -4.10
C ASP A 95 -1.87 6.43 -3.91
N VAL A 96 -0.87 7.20 -3.48
CA VAL A 96 0.54 6.85 -3.51
C VAL A 96 0.92 6.13 -2.22
N LEU A 97 0.99 4.81 -2.41
CA LEU A 97 1.87 3.84 -1.77
C LEU A 97 1.94 3.84 -0.24
N TRP A 98 1.43 2.76 0.35
CA TRP A 98 1.83 2.12 1.62
C TRP A 98 3.17 2.51 2.28
N HIS A 99 4.23 2.82 1.54
CA HIS A 99 5.49 3.35 2.07
C HIS A 99 5.28 4.60 2.97
N SER A 100 4.47 5.56 2.53
CA SER A 100 4.20 6.79 3.29
C SER A 100 3.35 6.51 4.54
N LYS A 101 2.33 5.67 4.39
CA LYS A 101 1.44 5.23 5.49
C LYS A 101 2.17 4.45 6.57
N GLY A 102 3.09 3.56 6.20
CA GLY A 102 3.88 2.78 7.15
C GLY A 102 4.78 3.64 8.03
N ASN A 103 5.49 4.60 7.43
CA ASN A 103 6.33 5.52 8.18
C ASN A 103 5.50 6.41 9.13
N CYS A 104 4.33 6.85 8.67
CA CYS A 104 3.39 7.61 9.47
C CYS A 104 2.88 6.82 10.69
N LEU A 105 2.44 5.57 10.48
CA LEU A 105 2.02 4.67 11.55
C LEU A 105 3.14 4.41 12.56
N LYS A 106 4.37 4.17 12.07
CA LYS A 106 5.54 3.97 12.93
C LYS A 106 5.78 5.17 13.86
N ARG A 107 5.71 6.39 13.34
CA ARG A 107 5.88 7.60 14.15
C ARG A 107 4.72 7.83 15.11
N PHE A 108 3.48 7.62 14.64
CA PHE A 108 2.30 7.70 15.49
C PHE A 108 2.37 6.70 16.66
N MET A 109 2.87 5.49 16.41
CA MET A 109 3.05 4.46 17.44
C MET A 109 4.11 4.88 18.48
N VAL A 110 5.25 5.41 18.04
CA VAL A 110 6.30 5.94 18.95
C VAL A 110 5.76 7.06 19.84
N LEU A 111 4.88 7.91 19.30
CA LEU A 111 4.31 9.05 20.02
C LEU A 111 2.96 8.73 20.70
N TYR A 112 2.49 7.49 20.64
CA TYR A 112 1.11 7.13 20.97
C TYR A 112 0.69 7.59 22.37
N ASP A 113 1.54 7.37 23.37
CA ASP A 113 1.24 7.71 24.77
C ASP A 113 1.17 9.23 24.97
N ILE A 114 2.08 9.97 24.36
CA ILE A 114 2.07 11.45 24.38
C ILE A 114 0.81 11.96 23.67
N LEU A 115 0.46 11.40 22.52
CA LEU A 115 -0.72 11.78 21.75
C LEU A 115 -2.03 11.42 22.48
N SER A 116 -2.03 10.35 23.28
CA SER A 116 -3.19 9.93 24.07
C SER A 116 -3.53 10.96 25.14
N VAL A 117 -2.52 11.53 25.78
CA VAL A 117 -2.67 12.61 26.75
C VAL A 117 -3.00 13.93 26.04
N PHE A 118 -2.25 14.25 24.98
CA PHE A 118 -2.40 15.52 24.26
C PHE A 118 -3.75 15.68 23.56
N LEU A 119 -4.31 14.59 23.05
CA LEU A 119 -5.60 14.55 22.37
C LEU A 119 -6.71 13.96 23.24
N SER A 120 -6.62 14.04 24.58
CA SER A 120 -7.61 13.47 25.50
C SER A 120 -9.04 13.96 25.24
N ASP A 121 -9.18 15.22 24.83
CA ASP A 121 -10.49 15.82 24.52
C ASP A 121 -10.93 15.54 23.08
N ASN A 122 -10.09 14.87 22.27
CA ASN A 122 -10.41 14.57 20.89
C ASN A 122 -11.22 13.26 20.78
N PRO A 123 -12.44 13.30 20.25
CA PRO A 123 -13.27 12.10 20.14
C PRO A 123 -12.66 11.01 19.25
N LYS A 124 -11.76 11.35 18.32
CA LYS A 124 -11.07 10.36 17.47
C LYS A 124 -9.99 9.60 18.24
N MET A 125 -9.29 10.27 19.14
CA MET A 125 -8.33 9.61 20.02
C MET A 125 -9.05 8.72 21.04
N ASN A 126 -10.17 9.19 21.59
CA ASN A 126 -10.99 8.40 22.52
C ASN A 126 -11.57 7.15 21.86
N ASN A 127 -12.09 7.27 20.63
CA ASN A 127 -12.54 6.11 19.86
C ASN A 127 -11.39 5.15 19.55
N LEU A 128 -10.20 5.67 19.25
CA LEU A 128 -9.03 4.83 19.01
C LEU A 128 -8.67 4.05 20.28
N GLN A 129 -8.65 4.68 21.45
CA GLN A 129 -8.36 4.01 22.72
C GLN A 129 -9.43 2.95 23.07
N ALA A 130 -10.72 3.25 22.86
CA ALA A 130 -11.82 2.33 23.13
C ALA A 130 -11.78 1.03 22.29
N LEU A 131 -11.13 1.08 21.12
CA LEU A 131 -10.98 -0.06 20.21
C LEU A 131 -9.74 -0.91 20.49
N ASP A 132 -9.05 -0.75 21.63
CA ASP A 132 -7.68 -1.27 21.81
C ASP A 132 -6.75 -0.80 20.67
N GLY A 133 -6.92 0.46 20.26
CA GLY A 133 -6.30 1.00 19.06
C GLY A 133 -4.78 1.01 19.11
N LYS A 134 -4.16 0.98 20.30
CA LYS A 134 -2.70 0.87 20.42
C LYS A 134 -2.21 -0.45 19.83
N SER A 135 -2.86 -1.56 20.15
CA SER A 135 -2.55 -2.89 19.61
C SER A 135 -2.77 -2.94 18.10
N PHE A 136 -3.88 -2.40 17.61
CA PHE A 136 -4.16 -2.35 16.17
C PHE A 136 -3.19 -1.44 15.41
N VAL A 137 -2.79 -0.31 15.97
CA VAL A 137 -1.78 0.59 15.39
C VAL A 137 -0.42 -0.09 15.35
N SER A 138 -0.04 -0.82 16.41
CA SER A 138 1.20 -1.63 16.42
C SER A 138 1.16 -2.69 15.32
N TYR A 139 0.09 -3.46 15.24
CA TYR A 139 -0.10 -4.48 14.21
C TYR A 139 -0.04 -3.91 12.79
N LEU A 140 -0.71 -2.78 12.56
CA LEU A 140 -0.63 -2.07 11.29
C LEU A 140 0.81 -1.60 11.00
N THR A 141 1.52 -1.09 12.00
CA THR A 141 2.91 -0.67 11.86
C THR A 141 3.79 -1.83 11.40
N ASP A 142 3.68 -3.00 12.04
CA ASP A 142 4.47 -4.19 11.72
C ASP A 142 4.19 -4.68 10.29
N ILE A 143 2.91 -4.78 9.91
CA ILE A 143 2.52 -5.19 8.56
C ILE A 143 3.09 -4.23 7.52
N PHE A 144 2.90 -2.92 7.73
CA PHE A 144 3.36 -1.91 6.79
C PHE A 144 4.89 -1.85 6.70
N GLU A 145 5.61 -2.16 7.79
CA GLU A 145 7.07 -2.27 7.77
C GLU A 145 7.53 -3.48 6.94
N LYS A 146 6.94 -4.67 7.14
CA LYS A 146 7.26 -5.86 6.33
C LYS A 146 7.02 -5.60 4.86
N TRP A 147 5.89 -4.99 4.56
CA TRP A 147 5.50 -4.55 3.24
C TRP A 147 6.48 -3.55 2.61
N ASN A 148 6.93 -2.56 3.38
CA ASN A 148 7.90 -1.60 2.91
C ASN A 148 9.27 -2.24 2.62
N MET A 149 9.75 -3.10 3.52
CA MET A 149 10.98 -3.87 3.32
C MET A 149 10.91 -4.69 2.04
N LEU A 150 9.80 -5.40 1.84
CA LEU A 150 9.55 -6.17 0.63
C LEU A 150 9.59 -5.25 -0.60
N ASN A 151 8.94 -4.07 -0.55
CA ASN A 151 8.86 -3.15 -1.69
C ASN A 151 10.25 -2.69 -2.14
N LYS A 152 11.08 -2.32 -1.17
CA LYS A 152 12.48 -1.96 -1.40
C LYS A 152 13.27 -3.13 -1.99
N GLN A 153 13.00 -4.36 -1.55
CA GLN A 153 13.63 -5.54 -2.13
C GLN A 153 13.24 -5.73 -3.60
N LEU A 154 11.98 -5.56 -4.00
CA LEU A 154 11.58 -5.70 -5.42
C LEU A 154 12.08 -4.57 -6.31
N GLN A 155 12.25 -3.36 -5.76
CA GLN A 155 12.80 -2.23 -6.50
C GLN A 155 14.33 -2.30 -6.67
N GLY A 156 15.00 -3.24 -6.00
CA GLY A 156 16.43 -3.48 -6.14
C GLY A 156 16.80 -4.06 -7.51
N SER A 157 18.06 -3.89 -7.91
CA SER A 157 18.61 -4.53 -9.10
C SER A 157 18.61 -6.05 -8.98
N ASN A 158 18.56 -6.75 -10.12
CA ASN A 158 18.62 -8.22 -10.23
C ASN A 158 17.48 -8.98 -9.55
N LYS A 159 16.25 -8.44 -9.59
CA LYS A 159 15.05 -9.15 -9.11
C LYS A 159 14.28 -9.79 -10.25
N THR A 160 13.84 -11.02 -10.03
CA THR A 160 13.10 -11.82 -11.01
C THR A 160 11.62 -11.93 -10.64
N LEU A 161 10.78 -12.37 -11.58
CA LEU A 161 9.37 -12.65 -11.30
C LEU A 161 9.17 -13.74 -10.24
N VAL A 162 10.12 -14.66 -10.11
CA VAL A 162 10.12 -15.73 -9.09
C VAL A 162 10.29 -15.13 -7.68
N ASP A 163 11.08 -14.07 -7.54
CA ASP A 163 11.19 -13.32 -6.28
C ASP A 163 9.86 -12.64 -5.92
N GLY A 164 9.08 -12.24 -6.93
CA GLY A 164 7.72 -11.71 -6.79
C GLY A 164 6.65 -12.75 -6.41
N GLU A 165 6.91 -14.05 -6.55
CA GLU A 165 5.92 -15.09 -6.19
C GLU A 165 5.84 -15.32 -4.66
N LYS A 166 6.99 -15.28 -3.97
CA LYS A 166 7.07 -15.29 -2.50
C LYS A 166 6.25 -14.15 -1.87
N TYR A 167 6.07 -13.10 -2.65
CA TYR A 167 5.41 -11.84 -2.33
C TYR A 167 3.87 -11.95 -2.26
N ILE A 168 3.27 -12.61 -3.26
CA ILE A 168 1.83 -12.84 -3.33
C ILE A 168 1.33 -13.60 -2.09
N ARG A 169 2.12 -14.55 -1.58
CA ARG A 169 1.79 -15.31 -0.37
C ARG A 169 1.71 -14.44 0.89
N VAL A 170 2.52 -13.39 1.01
CA VAL A 170 2.48 -12.48 2.18
C VAL A 170 1.18 -11.66 2.16
N CYS A 171 0.77 -11.15 1.00
CA CYS A 171 -0.53 -10.46 0.84
C CYS A 171 -1.73 -11.37 1.16
N TYR A 172 -1.64 -12.65 0.82
CA TYR A 172 -2.67 -13.64 1.16
C TYR A 172 -2.80 -13.89 2.67
N ILE A 173 -1.67 -14.06 3.36
CA ILE A 173 -1.65 -14.45 4.77
C ILE A 173 -2.02 -13.28 5.68
N TYR A 174 -1.55 -12.07 5.37
CA TYR A 174 -1.74 -10.90 6.24
C TYR A 174 -2.84 -9.94 5.79
N GLY A 175 -3.26 -9.98 4.51
CA GLY A 175 -4.28 -9.08 3.95
C GLY A 175 -5.71 -9.64 3.93
N GLY A 176 -5.93 -10.88 4.37
CA GLY A 176 -7.27 -11.49 4.43
C GLY A 176 -7.92 -11.78 3.07
N MET A 177 -7.12 -11.92 2.00
CA MET A 177 -7.66 -12.10 0.65
C MET A 177 -8.09 -13.56 0.40
N SER A 178 -9.40 -13.78 0.16
CA SER A 178 -9.96 -15.11 -0.16
C SER A 178 -9.47 -15.64 -1.52
N ARG A 179 -9.28 -16.96 -1.63
CA ARG A 179 -8.90 -17.66 -2.88
C ARG A 179 -9.78 -17.26 -4.08
N LYS A 180 -11.08 -17.01 -3.87
CA LYS A 180 -12.02 -16.58 -4.93
C LYS A 180 -11.74 -15.16 -5.43
N HIS A 181 -11.35 -14.25 -4.54
CA HIS A 181 -10.97 -12.88 -4.89
C HIS A 181 -9.64 -12.86 -5.64
N PHE A 182 -8.73 -13.77 -5.33
CA PHE A 182 -7.50 -13.94 -6.09
C PHE A 182 -7.75 -14.40 -7.53
N SER A 183 -8.61 -15.40 -7.76
CA SER A 183 -8.88 -15.86 -9.14
C SER A 183 -9.47 -14.74 -10.01
N GLN A 184 -10.32 -13.89 -9.44
CA GLN A 184 -10.92 -12.73 -10.13
C GLN A 184 -9.95 -11.56 -10.30
N THR A 185 -9.07 -11.32 -9.32
CA THR A 185 -8.12 -10.18 -9.34
C THR A 185 -6.85 -10.51 -10.13
N PHE A 186 -6.45 -11.79 -10.15
CA PHE A 186 -5.21 -12.27 -10.75
C PHE A 186 -5.37 -12.82 -12.17
N GLY A 187 -6.60 -13.14 -12.59
CA GLY A 187 -6.86 -13.92 -13.80
C GLY A 187 -6.32 -15.35 -13.65
N PRO A 188 -6.55 -16.24 -14.62
CA PRO A 188 -5.78 -17.47 -14.67
C PRO A 188 -4.31 -17.07 -14.74
N VAL A 189 -3.55 -17.37 -13.69
CA VAL A 189 -2.10 -17.43 -13.80
C VAL A 189 -1.87 -18.58 -14.76
N SER A 190 -1.64 -18.28 -16.04
CA SER A 190 -0.98 -19.22 -16.92
C SER A 190 0.44 -19.33 -16.38
N LEU A 191 0.60 -20.16 -15.35
CA LEU A 191 1.83 -20.91 -15.16
C LEU A 191 2.07 -21.53 -16.53
N ALA A 192 3.06 -21.01 -17.24
CA ALA A 192 3.65 -21.72 -18.35
C ALA A 192 4.09 -23.07 -17.76
N LYS A 193 3.23 -24.07 -17.88
CA LYS A 193 3.60 -25.45 -17.70
C LYS A 193 4.63 -25.72 -18.80
N LYS A 194 5.83 -26.10 -18.35
CA LYS A 194 6.96 -26.65 -19.12
C LYS A 194 7.82 -25.60 -19.84
N MET A 195 9.07 -25.47 -19.40
CA MET A 195 10.16 -26.28 -19.97
C MET A 195 10.89 -26.97 -18.83
#